data_AF-A0A0L1IL70-F1
#
_entry.id   AF-A0A0L1IL70-F1
#
_cell.length_a   1.000
_cell.length_b   1.000
_cell.length_c   1.000
_cell.angle_alpha   90.00
_cell.angle_beta   90.00
_cell.angle_gamma   90.00
#
_symmetry.space_group_name_H-M   'P 1'
#
loop_
_entity.id
_entity.type
_entity.pdbx_description
1 polymer ?
#
loop_
_entity_poly.entity_id
_entity_poly.type
_entity_poly.pdbx_seq_one_letter_code
_entity_poly.pdbx_strand_id
1 'polypeptide(L)'
;MKVADGGWTILYGDLINEWDVVTGLASIPIGAAGVWASEQIQAQLQKFQQSLSDVSDDSLDEQDFDGLGVNPGIITYKRWLEFPFGLKTDLPDNYQPVYASPSLYLQKVWDGVRWENWETLGGKSLSSVTAVSRGRGRIDLFGIGVSNACYHKWWEGTWGPSETEWQELGGVFTSPIHAVSWGPNRLDLFGRGQDNICLHKWWDGARDGWFGWELLHGVLLGGPPTAVSLNGLDVFATGTDNACYHGWWDGSEWKAWESLGNI
;
A
#
# COMPACT_ATOMS: atom_id res chain seq x y z
N MET A 1 19.22 -14.74 -19.75
CA MET A 1 17.83 -14.43 -20.12
C MET A 1 17.17 -15.65 -20.75
N LYS A 2 16.49 -16.48 -19.94
CA LYS A 2 15.55 -17.48 -20.45
C LYS A 2 14.15 -16.86 -20.38
N VAL A 3 13.47 -16.83 -21.52
CA VAL A 3 12.06 -16.42 -21.59
C VAL A 3 11.23 -17.62 -21.16
N ALA A 4 10.45 -17.48 -20.10
CA ALA A 4 9.46 -18.50 -19.72
C ALA A 4 8.36 -18.55 -20.79
N ASP A 5 7.82 -19.75 -21.04
CA ASP A 5 6.70 -19.95 -21.98
C ASP A 5 5.49 -19.16 -21.48
N GLY A 6 5.29 -17.96 -22.05
CA GLY A 6 4.33 -16.97 -21.56
C GLY A 6 4.74 -15.51 -21.77
N GLY A 7 6.01 -15.25 -22.14
CA GLY A 7 6.47 -13.90 -22.51
C GLY A 7 6.84 -13.01 -21.31
N TRP A 8 7.48 -13.59 -20.29
CA TRP A 8 7.92 -12.89 -19.08
C TRP A 8 9.43 -13.00 -18.89
N THR A 9 10.03 -12.04 -18.18
CA THR A 9 11.43 -12.07 -17.73
C THR A 9 11.48 -12.02 -16.21
N ILE A 10 12.32 -12.86 -15.60
CA ILE A 10 12.62 -12.90 -14.17
C ILE A 10 13.98 -12.22 -13.95
N LEU A 11 14.07 -11.32 -12.98
CA LEU A 11 15.28 -10.60 -12.60
C LEU A 11 15.63 -10.85 -11.12
N TYR A 12 16.92 -11.00 -10.79
CA TYR A 12 17.44 -11.29 -9.44
C TYR A 12 18.38 -10.18 -8.93
N GLY A 13 18.14 -9.62 -7.75
CA GLY A 13 19.01 -8.58 -7.16
C GLY A 13 20.20 -9.13 -6.34
N ASP A 14 21.35 -8.46 -6.39
CA ASP A 14 22.53 -8.73 -5.54
C ASP A 14 22.87 -7.51 -4.64
N LEU A 15 23.76 -7.74 -3.65
CA LEU A 15 24.30 -6.85 -2.60
C LEU A 15 23.98 -5.32 -2.68
N ILE A 16 23.42 -4.76 -1.60
CA ILE A 16 23.39 -3.29 -1.39
C ILE A 16 24.76 -2.82 -0.86
N ASN A 17 25.36 -3.60 0.03
CA ASN A 17 26.73 -3.44 0.56
C ASN A 17 27.21 -4.76 1.19
N GLU A 18 28.42 -4.80 1.76
CA GLU A 18 29.06 -6.01 2.33
C GLU A 18 28.28 -6.72 3.44
N TRP A 19 27.27 -6.09 4.04
CA TRP A 19 26.47 -6.66 5.14
C TRP A 19 24.97 -6.72 4.86
N ASP A 20 24.49 -6.17 3.75
CA ASP A 20 23.06 -5.98 3.46
C ASP A 20 22.72 -6.50 2.06
N VAL A 21 21.99 -7.62 2.01
CA VAL A 21 21.62 -8.30 0.78
C VAL A 21 20.12 -8.19 0.57
N VAL A 22 19.73 -7.70 -0.62
CA VAL A 22 18.33 -7.66 -1.06
C VAL A 22 18.18 -8.53 -2.29
N THR A 23 17.38 -9.59 -2.14
CA THR A 23 16.97 -10.43 -3.27
C THR A 23 15.52 -10.10 -3.61
N GLY A 24 15.32 -9.46 -4.75
CA GLY A 24 14.01 -9.24 -5.35
C GLY A 24 13.73 -10.23 -6.47
N LEU A 25 12.52 -10.79 -6.51
CA LEU A 25 11.97 -11.46 -7.69
C LEU A 25 10.97 -10.52 -8.36
N ALA A 26 11.16 -10.23 -9.65
CA ALA A 26 10.20 -9.46 -10.44
C ALA A 26 9.84 -10.24 -11.71
N SER A 27 8.54 -10.48 -11.92
CA SER A 27 8.01 -10.96 -13.20
C SER A 27 7.58 -9.76 -14.04
N ILE A 28 8.30 -9.50 -15.14
CA ILE A 28 8.07 -8.33 -16.00
C ILE A 28 7.32 -8.78 -17.27
N PRO A 29 6.13 -8.21 -17.56
CA PRO A 29 5.43 -8.46 -18.82
C PRO A 29 6.23 -7.90 -20.00
N ILE A 30 6.14 -8.46 -21.20
CA ILE A 30 6.69 -7.80 -22.40
C ILE A 30 5.76 -6.68 -22.92
N GLY A 31 6.30 -5.76 -23.73
CA GLY A 31 5.55 -4.66 -24.35
C GLY A 31 5.45 -3.40 -23.49
N ALA A 32 4.44 -2.55 -23.71
CA ALA A 32 4.29 -1.27 -23.00
C ALA A 32 4.15 -1.42 -21.48
N ALA A 33 3.50 -2.50 -21.03
CA ALA A 33 3.44 -2.86 -19.60
C ALA A 33 4.82 -3.26 -19.03
N GLY A 34 5.69 -3.82 -19.87
CA GLY A 34 7.07 -4.16 -19.52
C GLY A 34 8.01 -2.98 -19.37
N VAL A 35 7.88 -2.00 -20.28
CA VAL A 35 8.61 -0.73 -20.20
C VAL A 35 8.22 -0.01 -18.90
N TRP A 36 6.92 0.07 -18.61
CA TRP A 36 6.41 0.66 -17.39
C TRP A 36 6.90 -0.08 -16.13
N ALA A 37 6.81 -1.41 -16.10
CA ALA A 37 7.28 -2.20 -14.96
C ALA A 37 8.79 -2.04 -14.73
N SER A 38 9.58 -1.97 -15.81
CA SER A 38 11.01 -1.70 -15.74
C SER A 38 11.33 -0.33 -15.14
N GLU A 39 10.58 0.71 -15.50
CA GLU A 39 10.72 2.05 -14.90
C GLU A 39 10.39 2.06 -13.40
N GLN A 40 9.36 1.31 -12.97
CA GLN A 40 9.03 1.21 -11.55
C GLN A 40 10.08 0.45 -10.75
N ILE A 41 10.62 -0.64 -11.32
CA ILE A 41 11.72 -1.39 -10.71
C ILE A 41 12.95 -0.51 -10.58
N GLN A 42 13.33 0.24 -11.62
CA GLN A 42 14.42 1.21 -11.54
C GLN A 42 14.20 2.28 -10.46
N ALA A 43 12.99 2.82 -10.36
CA ALA A 43 12.66 3.81 -9.33
C ALA A 43 12.76 3.24 -7.90
N GLN A 44 12.49 1.95 -7.70
CA GLN A 44 12.69 1.28 -6.41
C GLN A 44 14.17 1.00 -6.16
N LEU A 45 14.92 0.47 -7.14
CA LEU A 45 16.36 0.22 -7.03
C LEU A 45 17.14 1.50 -6.69
N GLN A 46 16.79 2.63 -7.31
CA GLN A 46 17.40 3.93 -7.01
C GLN A 46 17.23 4.35 -5.54
N LYS A 47 16.13 3.98 -4.87
CA LYS A 47 15.94 4.28 -3.44
C LYS A 47 16.94 3.55 -2.56
N PHE A 48 17.47 2.43 -3.03
CA PHE A 48 18.49 1.63 -2.36
C PHE A 48 19.90 1.85 -2.93
N GLN A 49 20.10 2.88 -3.75
CA GLN A 49 21.36 3.16 -4.45
C GLN A 49 21.81 2.01 -5.37
N GLN A 50 20.86 1.21 -5.86
CA GLN A 50 21.09 0.11 -6.80
C GLN A 50 20.62 0.47 -8.21
N SER A 51 21.05 -0.33 -9.18
CA SER A 51 20.63 -0.23 -10.57
C SER A 51 20.29 -1.60 -11.17
N LEU A 52 19.53 -1.61 -12.27
CA LEU A 52 19.21 -2.84 -13.01
C LEU A 52 20.46 -3.55 -13.56
N SER A 53 21.61 -2.88 -13.64
CA SER A 53 22.87 -3.52 -14.03
C SER A 53 23.55 -4.30 -12.90
N ASP A 54 23.11 -4.11 -11.66
CA ASP A 54 23.65 -4.80 -10.47
C ASP A 54 22.84 -6.07 -10.13
N VAL A 55 21.86 -6.40 -10.98
CA VAL A 55 20.92 -7.51 -10.85
C VAL A 55 21.42 -8.66 -11.71
N SER A 56 21.73 -9.83 -11.12
CA SER A 56 22.18 -11.00 -11.88
C SER A 56 21.02 -11.58 -12.74
N ASP A 57 21.34 -12.08 -13.92
CA ASP A 57 20.39 -12.69 -14.88
C ASP A 57 20.32 -14.22 -14.69
N ASP A 58 20.48 -14.69 -13.45
CA ASP A 58 20.48 -16.11 -13.15
C ASP A 58 19.05 -16.67 -13.19
N SER A 59 18.80 -17.61 -14.10
CA SER A 59 17.52 -18.32 -14.19
C SER A 59 17.50 -19.47 -13.18
N LEU A 60 16.64 -19.38 -12.17
CA LEU A 60 16.21 -20.57 -11.43
C LEU A 60 15.11 -21.28 -12.23
N ASP A 61 15.13 -22.61 -12.23
CA ASP A 61 14.00 -23.40 -12.70
C ASP A 61 12.75 -23.05 -11.87
N GLU A 62 11.59 -23.12 -12.50
CA GLU A 62 10.26 -22.77 -11.95
C GLU A 62 10.06 -23.40 -10.56
N GLN A 63 10.23 -22.62 -9.49
CA GLN A 63 9.96 -23.05 -8.13
C GLN A 63 8.63 -22.46 -7.65
N ASP A 64 7.74 -23.35 -7.20
CA ASP A 64 6.49 -23.01 -6.57
C ASP A 64 6.77 -22.59 -5.11
N PHE A 65 6.64 -21.29 -4.83
CA PHE A 65 6.77 -20.75 -3.48
C PHE A 65 5.42 -20.85 -2.76
N ASP A 66 5.30 -21.84 -1.88
CA ASP A 66 4.18 -22.05 -0.93
C ASP A 66 2.76 -22.01 -1.53
N GLY A 67 2.60 -22.50 -2.77
CA GLY A 67 1.29 -22.59 -3.43
C GLY A 67 0.68 -21.24 -3.80
N LEU A 68 1.49 -20.19 -3.90
CA LEU A 68 1.05 -18.83 -4.22
C LEU A 68 0.90 -18.54 -5.72
N GLY A 69 1.04 -19.54 -6.60
CA GLY A 69 0.62 -19.47 -8.01
C GLY A 69 0.85 -18.09 -8.62
N VAL A 70 2.13 -17.74 -8.82
CA VAL A 70 2.66 -16.38 -9.06
C VAL A 70 1.69 -15.52 -9.88
N ASN A 71 0.92 -14.67 -9.19
CA ASN A 71 0.10 -13.68 -9.87
C ASN A 71 0.99 -12.54 -10.41
N PRO A 72 0.71 -12.02 -11.62
CA PRO A 72 1.51 -10.97 -12.25
C PRO A 72 1.60 -9.72 -11.35
N GLY A 73 2.81 -9.26 -11.05
CA GLY A 73 3.05 -7.99 -10.35
C GLY A 73 3.30 -8.04 -8.84
N ILE A 74 3.91 -9.11 -8.31
CA ILE A 74 4.42 -9.07 -6.93
C ILE A 74 5.94 -8.99 -6.99
N ILE A 75 6.51 -7.90 -6.45
CA ILE A 75 7.94 -7.86 -6.12
C ILE A 75 8.04 -8.24 -4.65
N THR A 76 8.43 -9.47 -4.39
CA THR A 76 8.84 -9.89 -3.04
C THR A 76 10.33 -9.60 -2.93
N TYR A 77 10.72 -8.77 -1.96
CA TYR A 77 12.11 -8.70 -1.56
C TYR A 77 12.29 -9.39 -0.22
N LYS A 78 13.23 -10.34 -0.21
CA LYS A 78 13.74 -10.91 1.01
C LYS A 78 15.04 -10.20 1.33
N ARG A 79 15.13 -9.65 2.54
CA ARG A 79 16.32 -8.92 3.01
C ARG A 79 16.92 -9.67 4.18
N TRP A 80 18.24 -9.82 4.18
CA TRP A 80 18.95 -10.35 5.35
C TRP A 80 20.25 -9.58 5.56
N LEU A 81 20.66 -9.54 6.82
CA LEU A 81 22.03 -9.17 7.15
C LEU A 81 22.90 -10.41 7.01
N GLU A 82 23.95 -10.32 6.21
CA GLU A 82 25.02 -11.31 6.17
C GLU A 82 26.13 -10.83 7.09
N PHE A 83 26.74 -11.72 7.86
CA PHE A 83 27.83 -11.43 8.80
C PHE A 83 29.08 -12.23 8.40
N PRO A 84 30.27 -11.95 8.96
CA PRO A 84 31.46 -12.74 8.66
C PRO A 84 31.16 -14.23 8.90
N PHE A 85 31.75 -15.10 8.06
CA PHE A 85 31.55 -16.55 8.11
C PHE A 85 30.16 -17.05 7.67
N GLY A 86 29.38 -16.24 6.95
CA GLY A 86 28.16 -16.66 6.25
C GLY A 86 26.93 -16.79 7.16
N LEU A 87 26.96 -16.19 8.35
CA LEU A 87 25.80 -16.13 9.23
C LEU A 87 24.79 -15.11 8.66
N LYS A 88 23.52 -15.53 8.51
CA LYS A 88 22.44 -14.72 7.94
C LYS A 88 21.33 -14.46 8.96
N THR A 89 20.80 -13.24 9.02
CA THR A 89 19.62 -12.90 9.82
C THR A 89 18.57 -12.24 8.93
N ASP A 90 17.40 -12.87 8.82
CA ASP A 90 16.27 -12.34 8.06
C ASP A 90 15.78 -11.03 8.70
N LEU A 91 15.62 -10.00 7.86
CA LEU A 91 14.90 -8.79 8.21
C LEU A 91 13.43 -8.96 7.82
N PRO A 92 12.48 -8.25 8.45
CA PRO A 92 11.07 -8.40 8.16
C PRO A 92 10.78 -8.25 6.66
N ASP A 93 10.05 -9.22 6.10
CA ASP A 93 9.59 -9.13 4.72
C ASP A 93 8.77 -7.85 4.55
N ASN A 94 9.09 -7.05 3.55
CA ASN A 94 8.32 -5.87 3.23
C ASN A 94 7.67 -6.10 1.87
N TYR A 95 6.63 -6.91 1.88
CA TYR A 95 5.84 -7.20 0.69
C TYR A 95 5.32 -5.90 0.06
N GLN A 96 5.72 -5.61 -1.18
CA GLN A 96 5.11 -4.55 -1.98
C GLN A 96 4.46 -5.15 -3.23
N PRO A 97 3.11 -5.22 -3.31
CA PRO A 97 2.45 -5.55 -4.55
C PRO A 97 2.68 -4.42 -5.56
N VAL A 98 3.40 -4.72 -6.65
CA VAL A 98 3.60 -3.80 -7.79
C VAL A 98 2.58 -4.19 -8.87
N TYR A 99 1.36 -3.67 -8.75
CA TYR A 99 0.29 -3.94 -9.71
C TYR A 99 0.76 -3.68 -11.15
N ALA A 100 0.89 -4.74 -11.95
CA ALA A 100 1.53 -4.75 -13.28
C ALA A 100 0.87 -3.85 -14.35
N SER A 101 -0.20 -3.14 -13.99
CA SER A 101 -0.70 -1.96 -14.67
C SER A 101 -1.49 -1.14 -13.65
N PRO A 102 -1.26 0.19 -13.53
CA PRO A 102 -2.07 1.01 -12.65
C PRO A 102 -3.52 0.90 -13.07
N SER A 103 -4.37 0.44 -12.15
CA SER A 103 -5.81 0.35 -12.40
C SER A 103 -6.40 1.76 -12.39
N LEU A 104 -7.27 2.08 -13.35
CA LEU A 104 -8.03 3.32 -13.30
C LEU A 104 -9.02 3.25 -12.14
N TYR A 105 -9.28 4.39 -11.50
CA TYR A 105 -10.44 4.49 -10.63
C TYR A 105 -11.69 4.53 -11.52
N LEU A 106 -12.59 3.57 -11.34
CA LEU A 106 -13.83 3.48 -12.11
C LEU A 106 -15.04 3.65 -11.19
N GLN A 107 -16.10 4.28 -11.72
CA GLN A 107 -17.39 4.31 -11.06
C GLN A 107 -18.51 3.82 -11.96
N LYS A 108 -19.61 3.45 -11.31
CA LYS A 108 -20.88 3.10 -11.94
C LYS A 108 -21.98 3.60 -11.01
N VAL A 109 -22.94 4.34 -11.54
CA VAL A 109 -23.99 4.98 -10.74
C VAL A 109 -25.30 4.20 -10.85
N TRP A 110 -26.07 4.15 -9.77
CA TRP A 110 -27.44 3.62 -9.76
C TRP A 110 -28.44 4.78 -9.80
N ASP A 111 -29.28 4.83 -10.83
CA ASP A 111 -30.26 5.92 -11.04
C ASP A 111 -31.60 5.72 -10.30
N GLY A 112 -31.72 4.64 -9.52
CA GLY A 112 -32.98 4.20 -8.89
C GLY A 112 -33.66 3.04 -9.61
N VAL A 113 -33.30 2.76 -10.87
CA VAL A 113 -33.92 1.74 -11.73
C VAL A 113 -32.90 0.81 -12.38
N ARG A 114 -31.73 1.33 -12.74
CA ARG A 114 -30.64 0.59 -13.39
C ARG A 114 -29.27 1.14 -13.00
N TRP A 115 -28.25 0.30 -13.22
CA TRP A 115 -26.87 0.75 -13.20
C TRP A 115 -26.51 1.37 -14.55
N GLU A 116 -25.83 2.51 -14.54
CA GLU A 116 -25.28 3.16 -15.72
C GLU A 116 -24.04 2.43 -16.27
N ASN A 117 -23.37 2.96 -17.29
CA ASN A 117 -22.11 2.35 -17.75
C ASN A 117 -20.96 2.66 -16.79
N TRP A 118 -19.91 1.84 -16.82
CA TRP A 118 -18.67 2.18 -16.13
C TRP A 118 -18.04 3.43 -16.75
N GLU A 119 -17.59 4.34 -15.91
CA GLU A 119 -16.85 5.53 -16.31
C GLU A 119 -15.60 5.71 -15.48
N THR A 120 -14.62 6.42 -16.02
CA THR A 120 -13.35 6.68 -15.34
C THR A 120 -13.44 7.92 -14.47
N LEU A 121 -12.95 7.80 -13.23
CA LEU A 121 -12.70 8.92 -12.31
C LEU A 121 -11.26 9.47 -12.47
N GLY A 122 -10.59 9.11 -13.56
CA GLY A 122 -9.17 9.36 -13.78
C GLY A 122 -8.29 8.70 -12.72
N GLY A 123 -7.09 9.26 -12.53
CA GLY A 123 -6.10 8.71 -11.60
C GLY A 123 -5.61 7.30 -11.94
N LYS A 124 -4.65 6.83 -11.16
CA LYS A 124 -4.00 5.53 -11.29
C LYS A 124 -3.84 4.95 -9.89
N SER A 125 -4.37 3.75 -9.65
CA SER A 125 -4.34 3.10 -8.35
C SER A 125 -3.40 1.91 -8.30
N LEU A 126 -2.71 1.79 -7.16
CA LEU A 126 -1.95 0.63 -6.70
C LEU A 126 -2.66 -0.09 -5.54
N SER A 127 -3.95 0.16 -5.29
CA SER A 127 -4.64 -0.50 -4.17
C SER A 127 -6.15 -0.54 -4.40
N SER A 128 -6.86 -1.23 -3.51
CA SER A 128 -8.31 -1.06 -3.42
C SER A 128 -8.67 0.35 -2.97
N VAL A 129 -9.79 0.88 -3.47
CA VAL A 129 -10.37 2.14 -2.98
C VAL A 129 -11.15 1.88 -1.70
N THR A 130 -10.97 2.73 -0.71
CA THR A 130 -11.88 2.82 0.43
C THR A 130 -12.83 3.99 0.23
N ALA A 131 -14.14 3.73 0.32
CA ALA A 131 -15.18 4.74 0.24
C ALA A 131 -15.83 4.93 1.62
N VAL A 132 -15.98 6.17 2.04
CA VAL A 132 -16.62 6.54 3.31
C VAL A 132 -17.54 7.74 3.11
N SER A 133 -18.63 7.79 3.86
CA SER A 133 -19.52 8.95 3.88
C SER A 133 -19.48 9.58 5.26
N ARG A 134 -19.24 10.89 5.30
CA ARG A 134 -19.24 11.73 6.52
C ARG A 134 -20.49 12.59 6.66
N GLY A 135 -21.45 12.42 5.76
CA GLY A 135 -22.66 13.24 5.70
C GLY A 135 -23.48 12.98 4.43
N ARG A 136 -24.74 13.41 4.44
CA ARG A 136 -25.63 13.27 3.28
C ARG A 136 -25.06 13.98 2.07
N GLY A 137 -25.08 13.31 0.91
CA GLY A 137 -24.59 13.86 -0.34
C GLY A 137 -23.07 13.97 -0.44
N ARG A 138 -22.32 13.44 0.54
CA ARG A 138 -20.86 13.42 0.57
C ARG A 138 -20.33 12.00 0.57
N ILE A 139 -19.51 11.68 -0.42
CA ILE A 139 -18.71 10.44 -0.46
C ILE A 139 -17.26 10.86 -0.61
N ASP A 140 -16.38 10.33 0.22
CA ASP A 140 -14.94 10.52 0.17
C ASP A 140 -14.30 9.18 -0.20
N LEU A 141 -13.44 9.19 -1.22
CA LEU A 141 -12.73 8.04 -1.77
C LEU A 141 -11.24 8.19 -1.48
N PHE A 142 -10.62 7.11 -1.01
CA PHE A 142 -9.20 7.04 -0.70
C PHE A 142 -8.55 5.86 -1.38
N GLY A 143 -7.35 6.06 -1.91
CA GLY A 143 -6.57 5.00 -2.52
C GLY A 143 -5.11 5.39 -2.64
N ILE A 144 -4.26 4.41 -2.88
CA ILE A 144 -2.82 4.61 -3.09
C ILE A 144 -2.55 4.78 -4.57
N GLY A 145 -1.87 5.88 -4.91
CA GLY A 145 -1.45 6.14 -6.28
C GLY A 145 -0.08 5.55 -6.60
N VAL A 146 0.37 5.72 -7.83
CA VAL A 146 1.65 5.16 -8.33
C VAL A 146 2.89 5.62 -7.56
N SER A 147 2.80 6.72 -6.82
CA SER A 147 3.86 7.25 -5.95
C SER A 147 3.90 6.61 -4.56
N ASN A 148 3.06 5.61 -4.29
CA ASN A 148 2.75 5.09 -2.95
C ASN A 148 2.16 6.14 -1.98
N ALA A 149 1.79 7.33 -2.45
CA ALA A 149 1.08 8.32 -1.65
C ALA A 149 -0.41 8.01 -1.55
N CYS A 150 -1.03 8.49 -0.47
CA CYS A 150 -2.49 8.49 -0.33
C CYS A 150 -3.08 9.58 -1.24
N TYR A 151 -4.12 9.23 -2.00
CA TYR A 151 -4.90 10.15 -2.82
C TYR A 151 -6.35 10.17 -2.36
N HIS A 152 -6.99 11.32 -2.52
CA HIS A 152 -8.34 11.62 -2.11
C HIS A 152 -9.15 12.22 -3.26
N LYS A 153 -10.38 11.72 -3.43
CA LYS A 153 -11.39 12.28 -4.33
C LYS A 153 -12.71 12.29 -3.62
N TRP A 154 -13.58 13.24 -3.93
CA TRP A 154 -14.86 13.33 -3.24
C TRP A 154 -16.00 13.73 -4.17
N TRP A 155 -17.19 13.26 -3.81
CA TRP A 155 -18.44 13.66 -4.42
C TRP A 155 -19.20 14.59 -3.49
N GLU A 156 -19.64 15.74 -4.00
CA GLU A 156 -20.57 16.64 -3.31
C GLU A 156 -21.54 17.32 -4.30
N GLY A 157 -22.08 16.53 -5.22
CA GLY A 157 -22.87 17.01 -6.36
C GLY A 157 -22.02 17.22 -7.63
N THR A 158 -20.71 17.37 -7.46
CA THR A 158 -19.67 17.25 -8.49
C THR A 158 -18.46 16.54 -7.91
N TRP A 159 -17.59 16.00 -8.77
CA TRP A 159 -16.33 15.40 -8.34
C TRP A 159 -15.28 16.47 -8.05
N GLY A 160 -14.69 16.40 -6.86
CA GLY A 160 -13.51 17.18 -6.47
C GLY A 160 -12.25 16.33 -6.38
N PRO A 161 -11.06 16.87 -6.68
CA PRO A 161 -10.80 18.26 -7.07
C PRO A 161 -11.26 18.63 -8.49
N SER A 162 -11.45 17.62 -9.36
CA SER A 162 -12.10 17.73 -10.66
C SER A 162 -12.68 16.37 -11.05
N GLU A 163 -13.29 16.26 -12.24
CA GLU A 163 -13.82 15.00 -12.77
C GLU A 163 -12.74 13.90 -12.88
N THR A 164 -11.51 14.25 -13.23
CA THR A 164 -10.43 13.28 -13.54
C THR A 164 -9.23 13.32 -12.60
N GLU A 165 -9.08 14.39 -11.81
CA GLU A 165 -7.95 14.52 -10.89
C GLU A 165 -8.27 13.98 -9.49
N TRP A 166 -7.20 13.73 -8.74
CA TRP A 166 -7.21 13.29 -7.35
C TRP A 166 -6.29 14.19 -6.53
N GLN A 167 -6.71 14.54 -5.32
CA GLN A 167 -5.90 15.33 -4.39
C GLN A 167 -4.88 14.42 -3.71
N GLU A 168 -3.59 14.75 -3.83
CA GLU A 168 -2.55 14.05 -3.07
C GLU A 168 -2.58 14.46 -1.60
N LEU A 169 -2.61 13.48 -0.70
CA LEU A 169 -2.56 13.66 0.75
C LEU A 169 -1.18 13.33 1.35
N GLY A 170 -0.23 12.94 0.50
CA GLY A 170 1.14 12.58 0.86
C GLY A 170 1.25 11.23 1.55
N GLY A 171 2.38 11.02 2.25
CA GLY A 171 2.74 9.75 2.88
C GLY A 171 3.33 8.75 1.88
N VAL A 172 3.84 7.63 2.40
CA VAL A 172 4.35 6.51 1.61
C VAL A 172 3.85 5.22 2.25
N PHE A 173 2.94 4.52 1.56
CA PHE A 173 2.19 3.40 2.12
C PHE A 173 2.55 2.07 1.48
N THR A 174 2.52 1.03 2.31
CA THR A 174 2.79 -0.38 1.96
C THR A 174 1.57 -1.27 2.13
N SER A 175 0.43 -0.68 2.52
CA SER A 175 -0.87 -1.34 2.62
C SER A 175 -1.97 -0.39 2.16
N PRO A 176 -3.14 -0.87 1.70
CA PRO A 176 -4.28 0.00 1.41
C PRO A 176 -4.64 0.94 2.57
N ILE A 177 -5.21 2.10 2.22
CA ILE A 177 -5.71 3.07 3.21
C ILE A 177 -7.07 2.60 3.73
N HIS A 178 -7.20 2.52 5.04
CA HIS A 178 -8.48 2.36 5.72
C HIS A 178 -9.01 3.73 6.14
N ALA A 179 -10.27 4.02 5.85
CA ALA A 179 -10.92 5.29 6.16
C ALA A 179 -12.20 5.04 6.97
N VAL A 180 -12.39 5.80 8.04
CA VAL A 180 -13.55 5.71 8.90
C VAL A 180 -14.09 7.09 9.24
N SER A 181 -15.39 7.19 9.44
CA SER A 181 -16.06 8.37 9.97
C SER A 181 -16.79 7.97 11.25
N TRP A 182 -16.49 8.67 12.34
CA TRP A 182 -17.12 8.44 13.64
C TRP A 182 -18.02 9.60 14.09
N GLY A 183 -18.15 10.63 13.26
CA GLY A 183 -19.01 11.77 13.52
C GLY A 183 -19.19 12.65 12.28
N PRO A 184 -20.21 13.53 12.30
CA PRO A 184 -20.41 14.49 11.21
C PRO A 184 -19.13 15.30 10.95
N ASN A 185 -18.75 15.41 9.67
CA ASN A 185 -17.53 16.12 9.24
C ASN A 185 -16.21 15.61 9.82
N ARG A 186 -16.17 14.38 10.34
CA ARG A 186 -14.94 13.75 10.82
C ARG A 186 -14.56 12.58 9.91
N LEU A 187 -13.30 12.55 9.48
CA LEU A 187 -12.67 11.42 8.81
C LEU A 187 -11.32 11.14 9.46
N ASP A 188 -11.01 9.85 9.59
CA ASP A 188 -9.73 9.37 10.07
C ASP A 188 -9.24 8.29 9.11
N LEU A 189 -7.99 8.44 8.67
CA LEU A 189 -7.31 7.58 7.71
C LEU A 189 -6.19 6.83 8.41
N PHE A 190 -6.09 5.55 8.13
CA PHE A 190 -5.06 4.66 8.66
C PHE A 190 -4.41 3.91 7.50
N GLY A 191 -3.09 3.75 7.59
CA GLY A 191 -2.37 2.92 6.63
C GLY A 191 -1.03 2.51 7.21
N ARG A 192 -0.52 1.35 6.76
CA ARG A 192 0.84 0.94 7.08
C ARG A 192 1.81 1.72 6.21
N GLY A 193 2.65 2.53 6.85
CA GLY A 193 3.72 3.27 6.20
C GLY A 193 4.91 2.39 5.85
N GLN A 194 6.03 3.05 5.51
CA GLN A 194 7.34 2.39 5.48
C GLN A 194 7.72 1.89 6.88
N ASP A 195 8.63 0.93 6.95
CA ASP A 195 9.11 0.35 8.22
C ASP A 195 8.01 -0.26 9.11
N ASN A 196 6.91 -0.71 8.50
CA ASN A 196 5.80 -1.37 9.16
C ASN A 196 5.09 -0.52 10.24
N ILE A 197 5.15 0.81 10.17
CA ILE A 197 4.49 1.68 11.14
C ILE A 197 3.04 1.99 10.78
N CYS A 198 2.18 2.19 11.78
CA CYS A 198 0.83 2.70 11.54
C CYS A 198 0.86 4.23 11.43
N LEU A 199 0.40 4.77 10.30
CA LEU A 199 0.23 6.21 10.11
C LEU A 199 -1.25 6.58 10.18
N HIS A 200 -1.52 7.73 10.79
CA HIS A 200 -2.85 8.31 10.94
C HIS A 200 -2.91 9.73 10.37
N LYS A 201 -4.03 10.07 9.73
CA LYS A 201 -4.33 11.42 9.25
C LYS A 201 -5.82 11.67 9.36
N TRP A 202 -6.21 12.86 9.77
CA TRP A 202 -7.62 13.16 9.98
C TRP A 202 -8.06 14.49 9.38
N TRP A 203 -9.37 14.61 9.23
CA TRP A 203 -10.08 15.82 8.88
C TRP A 203 -11.16 16.06 9.93
N ASP A 204 -11.23 17.26 10.51
CA ASP A 204 -12.23 17.62 11.54
C ASP A 204 -13.25 18.68 11.09
N GLY A 205 -13.06 19.26 9.90
CA GLY A 205 -13.92 20.32 9.36
C GLY A 205 -13.81 21.66 10.09
N ALA A 206 -12.92 21.79 11.09
CA ALA A 206 -12.72 23.03 11.83
C ALA A 206 -11.78 24.00 11.10
N ARG A 207 -11.02 23.52 10.11
CA ARG A 207 -10.11 24.31 9.28
C ARG A 207 -10.11 23.86 7.83
N ASP A 208 -9.61 24.74 6.95
CA ASP A 208 -9.35 24.41 5.55
C ASP A 208 -8.15 23.47 5.45
N GLY A 209 -8.41 22.17 5.41
CA GLY A 209 -7.40 21.16 5.10
C GLY A 209 -7.29 20.02 6.10
N TRP A 210 -6.61 18.97 5.65
CA TRP A 210 -6.28 17.81 6.47
C TRP A 210 -5.18 18.12 7.48
N PHE A 211 -5.15 17.35 8.57
CA PHE A 211 -3.99 17.27 9.47
C PHE A 211 -2.82 16.56 8.84
N GLY A 212 -1.63 16.74 9.40
CA GLY A 212 -0.44 16.03 8.97
C GLY A 212 -0.61 14.53 9.20
N TRP A 213 0.18 13.72 8.48
CA TRP A 213 0.33 12.32 8.87
C TRP A 213 1.09 12.27 10.20
N GLU A 214 0.57 11.52 11.16
CA GLU A 214 1.22 11.24 12.44
C GLU A 214 1.43 9.72 12.61
N LEU A 215 2.39 9.38 13.46
CA LEU A 215 2.72 8.00 13.80
C LEU A 215 1.89 7.53 14.99
N LEU A 216 1.21 6.39 14.85
CA LEU A 216 0.65 5.63 15.97
C LEU A 216 1.75 4.72 16.54
N HIS A 217 2.56 5.28 17.43
CA HIS A 217 3.69 4.61 18.08
C HIS A 217 3.27 3.32 18.80
N GLY A 218 4.17 2.33 18.86
CA GLY A 218 4.08 1.23 19.84
C GLY A 218 4.15 -0.19 19.27
N VAL A 219 3.91 -0.38 17.97
CA VAL A 219 3.97 -1.70 17.33
C VAL A 219 4.40 -1.60 15.87
N LEU A 220 5.13 -2.61 15.40
CA LEU A 220 5.40 -2.84 13.98
C LEU A 220 4.34 -3.80 13.42
N LEU A 221 3.69 -3.39 12.34
CA LEU A 221 2.56 -4.09 11.73
C LEU A 221 3.01 -5.11 10.68
N GLY A 222 2.56 -6.36 10.85
CA GLY A 222 2.62 -7.40 9.82
C GLY A 222 1.58 -7.21 8.71
N GLY A 223 0.47 -6.50 8.98
CA GLY A 223 -0.64 -6.31 8.03
C GLY A 223 -1.26 -4.90 8.02
N PRO A 224 -2.28 -4.65 7.17
CA PRO A 224 -2.99 -3.37 7.14
C PRO A 224 -3.72 -3.09 8.46
N PRO A 225 -3.68 -1.86 8.99
CA PRO A 225 -4.55 -1.46 10.09
C PRO A 225 -6.01 -1.35 9.62
N THR A 226 -6.94 -1.77 10.47
CA THR A 226 -8.39 -1.65 10.27
C THR A 226 -8.97 -0.85 11.42
N ALA A 227 -9.70 0.22 11.11
CA ALA A 227 -10.30 1.08 12.13
C ALA A 227 -11.82 0.92 12.16
N VAL A 228 -12.39 0.96 13.35
CA VAL A 228 -13.84 0.90 13.56
C VAL A 228 -14.25 1.99 14.54
N SER A 229 -15.51 2.38 14.46
CA SER A 229 -16.07 3.31 15.43
C SER A 229 -17.44 2.86 15.90
N LEU A 230 -17.57 2.76 17.23
CA LEU A 230 -18.85 2.59 17.92
C LEU A 230 -18.77 3.27 19.30
N ASN A 231 -18.93 4.60 19.34
CA ASN A 231 -18.73 5.46 20.53
C ASN A 231 -17.27 5.64 20.97
N GLY A 232 -16.36 5.53 20.00
CA GLY A 232 -14.91 5.62 20.16
C GLY A 232 -14.26 5.41 18.80
N LEU A 233 -12.93 5.49 18.73
CA LEU A 233 -12.19 5.11 17.54
C LEU A 233 -11.16 4.07 17.94
N ASP A 234 -11.34 2.87 17.43
CA ASP A 234 -10.52 1.69 17.73
C ASP A 234 -9.84 1.24 16.44
N VAL A 235 -8.58 0.84 16.54
CA VAL A 235 -7.75 0.39 15.42
C VAL A 235 -7.14 -0.96 15.77
N PHE A 236 -7.26 -1.90 14.85
CA PHE A 236 -6.75 -3.25 14.97
C PHE A 236 -5.75 -3.53 13.87
N ALA A 237 -4.68 -4.25 14.19
CA ALA A 237 -3.71 -4.69 13.20
C ALA A 237 -2.98 -5.94 13.68
N THR A 238 -2.46 -6.73 12.74
CA THR A 238 -1.56 -7.83 13.07
C THR A 238 -0.15 -7.26 13.24
N GLY A 239 0.57 -7.64 14.30
CA GLY A 239 1.97 -7.30 14.52
C GLY A 239 2.92 -8.18 13.70
N THR A 240 4.20 -7.82 13.62
CA THR A 240 5.22 -8.65 12.95
C THR A 240 5.50 -9.98 13.69
N ASP A 241 5.00 -10.11 14.90
CA ASP A 241 5.01 -11.31 15.75
C ASP A 241 3.76 -12.21 15.57
N ASN A 242 2.89 -11.88 14.61
CA ASN A 242 1.59 -12.52 14.36
C ASN A 242 0.58 -12.39 15.51
N ALA A 243 0.77 -11.48 16.46
CA ALA A 243 -0.25 -11.15 17.44
C ALA A 243 -1.24 -10.11 16.89
N CYS A 244 -2.48 -10.16 17.36
CA CYS A 244 -3.44 -9.08 17.12
C CYS A 244 -3.16 -7.95 18.12
N TYR A 245 -3.08 -6.72 17.63
CA TYR A 245 -2.92 -5.52 18.43
C TYR A 245 -4.12 -4.60 18.28
N HIS A 246 -4.43 -3.91 19.37
CA HIS A 246 -5.51 -2.94 19.49
C HIS A 246 -4.97 -1.61 20.02
N GLY A 247 -5.30 -0.52 19.35
CA GLY A 247 -5.00 0.84 19.77
C GLY A 247 -6.24 1.71 19.62
N TRP A 248 -6.48 2.64 20.53
CA TRP A 248 -7.72 3.41 20.55
C TRP A 248 -7.51 4.88 20.91
N TRP A 249 -8.46 5.71 20.48
CA TRP A 249 -8.55 7.12 20.83
C TRP A 249 -9.47 7.29 22.05
N ASP A 250 -9.01 7.99 23.09
CA ASP A 250 -9.80 8.18 24.32
C ASP A 250 -10.65 9.48 24.34
N GLY A 251 -10.64 10.23 23.24
CA GLY A 251 -11.26 11.56 23.15
C GLY A 251 -10.24 12.70 23.19
N SER A 252 -8.99 12.43 23.61
CA SER A 252 -7.94 13.44 23.78
C SER A 252 -6.59 13.04 23.18
N GLU A 253 -6.25 11.75 23.23
CA GLU A 253 -5.01 11.20 22.67
C GLU A 253 -5.16 9.74 22.25
N TRP A 254 -4.26 9.29 21.38
CA TRP A 254 -4.09 7.87 21.06
C TRP A 254 -3.43 7.15 22.23
N LYS A 255 -4.01 6.03 22.65
CA LYS A 255 -3.39 5.14 23.64
C LYS A 255 -2.42 4.18 22.98
N ALA A 256 -1.45 3.74 23.78
CA ALA A 256 -0.47 2.76 23.35
C ALA A 256 -1.16 1.46 22.91
N TRP A 257 -0.62 0.82 21.88
CA TRP A 257 -1.10 -0.46 21.42
C TRP A 257 -1.02 -1.51 22.54
N GLU A 258 -2.10 -2.26 22.71
CA GLU A 258 -2.14 -3.45 23.54
C GLU A 258 -2.21 -4.71 22.66
N SER A 259 -1.53 -5.78 23.09
CA SER A 259 -1.66 -7.08 22.44
C SER A 259 -2.91 -7.78 22.94
N LEU A 260 -3.73 -8.28 22.02
CA LEU A 260 -4.88 -9.13 22.29
C LEU A 260 -4.53 -10.64 22.23
N GLY A 261 -3.25 -10.96 22.00
CA GLY A 261 -2.74 -12.32 21.87
C GLY A 261 -2.63 -12.80 20.42
N ASN A 262 -2.16 -14.04 20.28
CA ASN A 262 -1.92 -14.67 18.99
C ASN A 262 -3.24 -15.09 18.34
N ILE A 263 -3.24 -15.08 17.01
CA ILE A 263 -4.35 -15.52 16.15
C ILE A 263 -4.14 -16.97 15.72
#